data_AF-A0A969WPW2-F1
#
_entry.id   AF-A0A969WPW2-F1
#
_cell.length_a   1.000
_cell.length_b   1.000
_cell.length_c   1.000
_cell.angle_alpha   90.00
_cell.angle_beta   90.00
_cell.angle_gamma   90.00
#
_symmetry.space_group_name_H-M   'P 1'
#
loop_
_entity.id
_entity.type
_entity.pdbx_description
1 polymer ?
#
loop_
_entity_poly.entity_id
_entity_poly.type
_entity_poly.pdbx_seq_one_letter_code
_entity_poly.pdbx_strand_id
1 'polypeptide(L)'
;MEKISTDDNEGDDLTGGYIVKADKLSSNEVAAWTVPPESSQWSWINYMLHRPKPDIITESQKQYIKNYFITYQDKISNNNFSTEDGAQYMIDIPSFIDFILLNEYAGNVDSYQFSTFYNKERGGKLKASPVWDFNLTFGNDIFIWGYDRSKPDIWQHSFKSKYFNDLFYSETFNYYLVNRWEELTQTGMPFHHDYVYNLIDSIADWISEAVE
;
A
#
# COMPACT_ATOMS: atom_id res chain seq x y z
N MET A 1 17.04 1.89 -3.23
CA MET A 1 17.08 2.24 -1.80
C MET A 1 18.38 1.83 -1.12
N GLU A 2 19.10 2.81 -0.58
CA GLU A 2 20.25 2.62 0.31
C GLU A 2 19.80 2.14 1.70
N LYS A 3 20.57 1.26 2.33
CA LYS A 3 20.24 0.73 3.67
C LYS A 3 20.68 1.73 4.74
N ILE A 4 19.80 2.02 5.70
CA ILE A 4 20.15 2.84 6.87
C ILE A 4 21.08 2.09 7.83
N SER A 5 22.14 2.76 8.29
CA SER A 5 23.08 2.27 9.30
C SER A 5 22.60 2.60 10.72
N THR A 6 23.19 2.03 11.77
CA THR A 6 22.87 2.41 13.16
C THR A 6 23.39 3.79 13.55
N ASP A 7 24.29 4.38 12.76
CA ASP A 7 24.90 5.69 13.02
C ASP A 7 24.09 6.83 12.38
N ASP A 8 23.23 6.50 11.41
CA ASP A 8 22.36 7.42 10.67
C ASP A 8 21.17 7.89 11.54
N ASN A 9 21.42 8.83 12.46
CA ASN A 9 20.44 9.24 13.49
C ASN A 9 19.97 10.69 13.39
N GLU A 10 20.48 11.45 12.42
CA GLU A 10 20.15 12.87 12.28
C GLU A 10 20.26 13.34 10.82
N GLY A 11 19.81 14.58 10.58
CA GLY A 11 19.90 15.22 9.27
C GLY A 11 19.26 14.41 8.15
N ASP A 12 19.84 14.51 6.96
CA ASP A 12 19.40 13.75 5.79
C ASP A 12 19.59 12.25 5.99
N ASP A 13 20.59 11.83 6.77
CA ASP A 13 20.90 10.42 6.95
C ASP A 13 19.79 9.63 7.63
N LEU A 14 19.09 10.28 8.57
CA LEU A 14 17.92 9.73 9.23
C LEU A 14 16.73 9.51 8.29
N THR A 15 16.69 10.15 7.11
CA THR A 15 15.44 10.31 6.36
C THR A 15 15.06 9.13 5.48
N GLY A 16 15.89 8.09 5.37
CA GLY A 16 15.55 6.96 4.50
C GLY A 16 16.39 5.72 4.66
N GLY A 17 15.96 4.67 3.96
CA GLY A 17 16.41 3.29 4.15
C GLY A 17 15.41 2.42 4.91
N TYR A 18 14.16 2.87 5.02
CA TYR A 18 13.10 2.18 5.72
C TYR A 18 12.22 1.36 4.78
N ILE A 19 11.89 0.15 5.20
CA ILE A 19 10.79 -0.64 4.67
C ILE A 19 9.82 -0.91 5.82
N VAL A 20 8.61 -0.40 5.70
CA VAL A 20 7.52 -0.58 6.66
C VAL A 20 6.50 -1.53 6.04
N LYS A 21 5.93 -2.44 6.82
CA LYS A 21 4.78 -3.25 6.40
C LYS A 21 3.57 -3.00 7.29
N ALA A 22 2.38 -2.94 6.69
CA ALA A 22 1.10 -3.02 7.39
C ALA A 22 0.55 -4.44 7.21
N ASP A 23 0.42 -5.19 8.30
CA ASP A 23 0.11 -6.62 8.24
C ASP A 23 -0.43 -7.16 9.59
N LYS A 24 -0.91 -8.41 9.59
CA LYS A 24 -1.27 -9.17 10.79
C LYS A 24 -0.02 -9.46 11.60
N LEU A 25 -0.11 -9.43 12.94
CA LEU A 25 1.01 -9.81 13.79
C LEU A 25 1.16 -11.33 13.81
N SER A 26 2.33 -11.83 13.41
CA SER A 26 2.74 -13.20 13.67
C SER A 26 3.33 -13.35 15.08
N SER A 27 3.49 -14.59 15.55
CA SER A 27 3.90 -14.88 16.95
C SER A 27 5.23 -14.26 17.38
N ASN A 28 6.12 -13.92 16.44
CA ASN A 28 7.44 -13.34 16.71
C ASN A 28 7.55 -11.88 16.24
N GLU A 29 6.45 -11.26 15.79
CA GLU A 29 6.46 -9.89 15.32
C GLU A 29 5.83 -8.94 16.33
N VAL A 30 6.42 -7.75 16.43
CA VAL A 30 5.95 -6.68 17.31
C VAL A 30 5.65 -5.46 16.44
N ALA A 31 4.47 -4.88 16.63
CA ALA A 31 4.11 -3.63 15.98
C ALA A 31 5.08 -2.52 16.44
N ALA A 32 5.65 -1.78 15.50
CA ALA A 32 6.42 -0.58 15.79
C ALA A 32 5.47 0.56 16.25
N TRP A 33 4.30 0.63 15.64
CA TRP A 33 3.15 1.41 16.10
C TRP A 33 1.85 0.82 15.52
N THR A 34 0.73 1.23 16.08
CA THR A 34 -0.61 0.85 15.60
C THR A 34 -1.45 2.10 15.39
N VAL A 35 -2.40 2.03 14.46
CA VAL A 35 -3.37 3.09 14.22
C VAL A 35 -4.78 2.51 14.21
N PRO A 36 -5.79 3.28 14.64
CA PRO A 36 -7.17 2.85 14.52
C PRO A 36 -7.57 2.71 13.04
N PRO A 37 -8.53 1.82 12.74
CA PRO A 37 -9.16 1.79 11.43
C PRO A 37 -10.04 3.03 11.22
N GLU A 38 -10.46 3.27 9.98
CA GLU A 38 -11.44 4.32 9.69
C GLU A 38 -12.85 3.94 10.20
N SER A 39 -13.24 2.66 10.08
CA SER A 39 -14.49 2.13 10.65
C SER A 39 -14.23 1.10 11.75
N SER A 40 -15.00 1.16 12.84
CA SER A 40 -14.90 0.24 13.98
C SER A 40 -15.23 -1.22 13.65
N GLN A 41 -15.76 -1.48 12.45
CA GLN A 41 -15.96 -2.84 11.94
C GLN A 41 -14.65 -3.56 11.60
N TRP A 42 -13.55 -2.82 11.43
CA TRP A 42 -12.24 -3.35 11.07
C TRP A 42 -11.33 -3.42 12.30
N SER A 43 -10.30 -4.28 12.25
CA SER A 43 -9.24 -4.30 13.26
C SER A 43 -8.28 -3.11 13.13
N TRP A 44 -7.53 -2.86 14.20
CA TRP A 44 -6.43 -1.91 14.18
C TRP A 44 -5.36 -2.33 13.15
N ILE A 45 -4.72 -1.33 12.53
CA ILE A 45 -3.65 -1.55 11.56
C ILE A 45 -2.32 -1.55 12.31
N ASN A 46 -1.56 -2.64 12.18
CA ASN A 46 -0.24 -2.77 12.78
C ASN A 46 0.82 -2.42 11.75
N TYR A 47 1.66 -1.45 12.05
CA TYR A 47 2.84 -1.15 11.24
C TYR A 47 4.07 -1.77 11.88
N MET A 48 4.83 -2.53 11.09
CA MET A 48 6.05 -3.21 11.51
C MET A 48 7.22 -2.75 10.65
N LEU A 49 8.40 -2.74 11.25
CA LEU A 49 9.63 -2.40 10.56
C LEU A 49 10.21 -3.65 9.91
N HIS A 50 10.04 -3.76 8.60
CA HIS A 50 10.71 -4.81 7.84
C HIS A 50 12.21 -4.50 7.72
N ARG A 51 12.55 -3.21 7.50
CA ARG A 51 13.91 -2.67 7.57
C ARG A 51 13.92 -1.22 8.11
N PRO A 52 14.92 -0.83 8.92
CA PRO A 52 15.82 -1.72 9.66
C PRO A 52 15.02 -2.64 10.60
N LYS A 53 15.60 -3.78 11.00
CA LYS A 53 14.88 -4.76 11.84
C LYS A 53 14.69 -4.20 13.26
N PRO A 54 13.65 -4.62 14.00
CA PRO A 54 13.36 -4.08 15.33
C PRO A 54 14.50 -4.22 16.37
N ASP A 55 15.39 -5.20 16.18
CA ASP A 55 16.54 -5.48 17.05
C ASP A 55 17.76 -4.59 16.76
N ILE A 56 17.79 -3.91 15.62
CA ILE A 56 18.91 -3.04 15.21
C ILE A 56 18.51 -1.58 14.99
N ILE A 57 17.21 -1.27 14.91
CA ILE A 57 16.75 0.11 14.73
C ILE A 57 17.05 0.94 15.98
N THR A 58 17.50 2.18 15.79
CA THR A 58 17.65 3.13 16.91
C THR A 58 16.32 3.79 17.26
N GLU A 59 16.22 4.39 18.46
CA GLU A 59 15.00 5.10 18.84
C GLU A 59 14.73 6.32 17.94
N SER A 60 15.78 7.06 17.54
CA SER A 60 15.64 8.19 16.61
C SER A 60 15.06 7.78 15.27
N GLN A 61 15.54 6.66 14.70
CA GLN A 61 15.05 6.09 13.45
C GLN A 61 13.60 5.63 13.55
N LYS A 62 13.26 4.94 14.65
CA LYS A 62 11.90 4.47 14.91
C LYS A 62 10.92 5.64 15.04
N GLN A 63 11.30 6.68 15.78
CA GLN A 63 10.45 7.87 15.94
C GLN A 63 10.32 8.66 14.64
N TYR A 64 11.40 8.80 13.86
CA TYR A 64 11.34 9.47 12.57
C TYR A 64 10.29 8.85 11.64
N ILE A 65 10.40 7.54 11.37
CA ILE A 65 9.52 6.89 10.40
C ILE A 65 8.07 6.84 10.92
N LYS A 66 7.87 6.60 12.22
CA LYS A 66 6.54 6.65 12.83
C LYS A 66 5.91 8.05 12.66
N ASN A 67 6.65 9.10 13.00
CA ASN A 67 6.17 10.47 12.91
C ASN A 67 5.90 10.87 11.46
N TYR A 68 6.66 10.35 10.49
CA TYR A 68 6.38 10.58 9.07
C TYR A 68 4.97 10.12 8.68
N PHE A 69 4.56 8.94 9.11
CA PHE A 69 3.21 8.42 8.85
C PHE A 69 2.13 9.21 9.60
N ILE A 70 2.38 9.60 10.86
CA ILE A 70 1.43 10.39 11.66
C ILE A 70 1.24 11.79 11.05
N THR A 71 2.32 12.48 10.69
CA THR A 71 2.28 13.81 10.07
C THR A 71 1.61 13.76 8.70
N TYR A 72 1.88 12.72 7.91
CA TYR A 72 1.14 12.50 6.67
C TYR A 72 -0.37 12.41 6.94
N GLN A 73 -0.77 11.56 7.89
CA GLN A 73 -2.17 11.31 8.21
C GLN A 73 -2.87 12.60 8.66
N ASP A 74 -2.20 13.37 9.51
CA ASP A 74 -2.70 14.67 9.99
C ASP A 74 -2.90 15.65 8.83
N LYS A 75 -1.94 15.77 7.91
CA LYS A 75 -2.06 16.68 6.75
C LYS A 75 -3.25 16.33 5.85
N ILE A 76 -3.40 15.05 5.48
CA ILE A 76 -4.51 14.65 4.61
C ILE A 76 -5.87 14.76 5.32
N SER A 77 -5.94 14.45 6.63
CA SER A 77 -7.18 14.58 7.41
C SER A 77 -7.66 16.04 7.52
N ASN A 78 -6.73 16.99 7.50
CA ASN A 78 -7.02 18.43 7.53
C ASN A 78 -7.17 19.02 6.12
N ASN A 79 -7.37 18.18 5.09
CA ASN A 79 -7.47 18.59 3.68
C ASN A 79 -6.26 19.40 3.17
N ASN A 80 -5.08 19.28 3.81
CA ASN A 80 -3.86 19.89 3.31
C ASN A 80 -3.18 18.95 2.31
N PHE A 81 -3.53 19.11 1.03
CA PHE A 81 -2.94 18.38 -0.09
C PHE A 81 -2.07 19.27 -1.00
N SER A 82 -1.47 20.34 -0.45
CA SER A 82 -0.62 21.26 -1.21
C SER A 82 0.69 20.59 -1.68
N THR A 83 1.30 21.16 -2.73
CA THR A 83 2.59 20.70 -3.27
C THR A 83 3.81 21.16 -2.47
N GLU A 84 3.66 22.12 -1.56
CA GLU A 84 4.77 22.73 -0.82
C GLU A 84 4.90 22.17 0.59
N ASP A 85 3.78 21.95 1.28
CA ASP A 85 3.76 21.52 2.66
C ASP A 85 2.66 20.48 2.96
N GLY A 86 1.86 20.08 1.98
CA GLY A 86 0.75 19.14 2.17
C GLY A 86 1.14 17.68 2.08
N ALA A 87 0.15 16.79 2.20
CA ALA A 87 0.36 15.35 2.14
C ALA A 87 0.97 14.91 0.79
N GLN A 88 0.66 15.62 -0.31
CA GLN A 88 1.25 15.40 -1.64
C GLN A 88 2.77 15.60 -1.67
N TYR A 89 3.33 16.46 -0.80
CA TYR A 89 4.78 16.62 -0.69
C TYR A 89 5.46 15.39 -0.06
N MET A 90 4.74 14.62 0.74
CA MET A 90 5.28 13.50 1.53
C MET A 90 5.20 12.14 0.82
N ILE A 91 4.29 11.96 -0.13
CA ILE A 91 4.08 10.68 -0.80
C ILE A 91 4.42 10.74 -2.29
N ASP A 92 4.97 9.65 -2.78
CA ASP A 92 5.12 9.43 -4.21
C ASP A 92 3.76 9.09 -4.80
N ILE A 93 3.10 10.12 -5.34
CA ILE A 93 1.74 10.03 -5.87
C ILE A 93 1.57 8.87 -6.87
N PRO A 94 2.46 8.68 -7.87
CA PRO A 94 2.32 7.55 -8.79
C PRO A 94 2.30 6.19 -8.08
N SER A 95 3.18 5.94 -7.10
CA SER A 95 3.19 4.65 -6.38
C SER A 95 1.89 4.39 -5.61
N PHE A 96 1.29 5.42 -5.02
CA PHE A 96 0.03 5.28 -4.30
C PHE A 96 -1.16 5.08 -5.22
N ILE A 97 -1.16 5.73 -6.38
CA ILE A 97 -2.16 5.52 -7.42
C ILE A 97 -2.06 4.10 -7.97
N ASP A 98 -0.87 3.67 -8.41
CA ASP A 98 -0.68 2.32 -8.96
C ASP A 98 -1.00 1.25 -7.90
N PHE A 99 -0.68 1.48 -6.62
CA PHE A 99 -1.09 0.61 -5.52
C PHE A 99 -2.63 0.48 -5.41
N ILE A 100 -3.36 1.60 -5.37
CA ILE A 100 -4.83 1.58 -5.30
C ILE A 100 -5.40 0.87 -6.52
N LEU A 101 -4.96 1.27 -7.71
CA LEU A 101 -5.47 0.72 -8.96
C LEU A 101 -5.25 -0.78 -9.08
N LEU A 102 -4.07 -1.30 -8.72
CA LEU A 102 -3.80 -2.74 -8.74
C LEU A 102 -4.68 -3.50 -7.75
N ASN A 103 -4.83 -2.99 -6.51
CA ASN A 103 -5.64 -3.67 -5.49
C ASN A 103 -7.13 -3.65 -5.81
N GLU A 104 -7.65 -2.53 -6.31
CA GLU A 104 -9.06 -2.42 -6.72
C GLU A 104 -9.34 -3.24 -7.98
N TYR A 105 -8.48 -3.17 -8.99
CA TYR A 105 -8.61 -3.96 -10.21
C TYR A 105 -8.65 -5.46 -9.92
N ALA A 106 -7.82 -5.93 -8.98
CA ALA A 106 -7.78 -7.32 -8.56
C ALA A 106 -8.89 -7.68 -7.56
N GLY A 107 -9.61 -6.72 -6.98
CA GLY A 107 -10.53 -6.99 -5.88
C GLY A 107 -9.84 -7.61 -4.66
N ASN A 108 -8.67 -7.07 -4.27
CA ASN A 108 -7.85 -7.60 -3.18
C ASN A 108 -8.47 -7.33 -1.80
N VAL A 109 -8.86 -8.41 -1.12
CA VAL A 109 -9.60 -8.36 0.15
C VAL A 109 -8.75 -7.94 1.35
N ASP A 110 -7.43 -8.14 1.30
CA ASP A 110 -6.51 -7.82 2.40
C ASP A 110 -5.91 -6.40 2.27
N SER A 111 -6.06 -5.77 1.10
CA SER A 111 -5.59 -4.42 0.81
C SER A 111 -6.03 -3.37 1.84
N TYR A 112 -5.21 -2.32 1.97
CA TYR A 112 -5.39 -1.16 2.86
C TYR A 112 -5.27 -1.43 4.35
N GLN A 113 -5.36 -2.69 4.79
CA GLN A 113 -5.19 -3.06 6.20
C GLN A 113 -3.99 -3.98 6.40
N PHE A 114 -3.82 -4.94 5.49
CA PHE A 114 -2.78 -5.94 5.53
C PHE A 114 -2.01 -5.97 4.21
N SER A 115 -1.00 -6.84 4.13
CA SER A 115 -0.25 -7.15 2.90
C SER A 115 0.25 -5.92 2.13
N THR A 116 0.59 -4.84 2.86
CA THR A 116 1.01 -3.58 2.27
C THR A 116 2.42 -3.23 2.71
N PHE A 117 3.29 -2.94 1.75
CA PHE A 117 4.64 -2.47 1.99
C PHE A 117 4.80 -1.00 1.61
N TYR A 118 5.64 -0.31 2.37
CA TYR A 118 6.03 1.06 2.12
C TYR A 118 7.55 1.18 2.14
N ASN A 119 8.08 1.91 1.17
CA ASN A 119 9.51 2.25 1.10
C ASN A 119 9.70 3.76 1.32
N LYS A 120 10.65 4.12 2.18
CA LYS A 120 11.06 5.52 2.37
C LYS A 120 12.54 5.67 2.05
N GLU A 121 12.83 6.28 0.92
CA GLU A 121 14.20 6.56 0.46
C GLU A 121 14.74 7.86 1.08
N ARG A 122 16.08 7.97 1.17
CA ARG A 122 16.77 9.11 1.77
C ARG A 122 16.50 10.36 0.93
N GLY A 123 16.06 11.44 1.57
CA GLY A 123 15.59 12.66 0.90
C GLY A 123 14.36 12.49 0.00
N GLY A 124 13.84 11.25 -0.15
CA GLY A 124 12.73 10.94 -1.05
C GLY A 124 11.37 10.90 -0.35
N LYS A 125 10.32 10.72 -1.14
CA LYS A 125 8.95 10.55 -0.65
C LYS A 125 8.67 9.10 -0.22
N LEU A 126 7.65 8.91 0.61
CA LEU A 126 7.14 7.58 0.94
C LEU A 126 6.47 6.97 -0.29
N LYS A 127 6.78 5.71 -0.59
CA LYS A 127 6.21 4.96 -1.73
C LYS A 127 5.38 3.79 -1.18
N ALA A 128 4.19 3.56 -1.73
CA ALA A 128 3.42 2.33 -1.49
C ALA A 128 3.87 1.24 -2.48
N SER A 129 5.00 0.61 -2.18
CA SER A 129 5.54 -0.46 -3.01
C SER A 129 6.45 -1.38 -2.19
N PRO A 130 6.74 -2.59 -2.68
CA PRO A 130 6.02 -3.27 -3.77
C PRO A 130 4.58 -3.62 -3.37
N VAL A 131 3.72 -3.88 -4.36
CA VAL A 131 2.46 -4.58 -4.13
C VAL A 131 2.73 -6.02 -3.68
N TRP A 132 1.86 -6.58 -2.85
CA TRP A 132 2.08 -7.88 -2.23
C TRP A 132 0.76 -8.62 -1.99
N ASP A 133 0.84 -9.95 -1.98
CA ASP A 133 -0.23 -10.90 -1.61
C ASP A 133 -1.55 -10.76 -2.41
N PHE A 134 -1.54 -11.30 -3.63
CA PHE A 134 -2.68 -11.26 -4.55
C PHE A 134 -3.36 -12.63 -4.72
N ASN A 135 -3.20 -13.53 -3.75
CA ASN A 135 -3.84 -14.86 -3.79
C ASN A 135 -5.35 -14.81 -3.51
N LEU A 136 -5.84 -13.84 -2.73
CA LEU A 136 -7.26 -13.62 -2.42
C LEU A 136 -7.84 -12.47 -3.27
N THR A 137 -7.76 -12.67 -4.59
CA THR A 137 -8.12 -11.68 -5.62
C THR A 137 -8.85 -12.36 -6.78
N PHE A 138 -9.34 -11.58 -7.74
CA PHE A 138 -9.99 -12.03 -8.97
C PHE A 138 -11.14 -13.02 -8.71
N GLY A 139 -11.91 -12.77 -7.67
CA GLY A 139 -13.03 -13.63 -7.29
C GLY A 139 -12.65 -14.84 -6.43
N ASN A 140 -11.38 -15.02 -6.10
CA ASN A 140 -10.93 -16.05 -5.16
C ASN A 140 -10.90 -15.52 -3.71
N ASP A 141 -11.43 -16.30 -2.78
CA ASP A 141 -11.38 -16.02 -1.34
C ASP A 141 -11.34 -17.33 -0.54
N ILE A 142 -11.31 -17.22 0.79
CA ILE A 142 -11.27 -18.37 1.71
C ILE A 142 -12.69 -18.93 1.89
N PHE A 143 -13.23 -19.54 0.84
CA PHE A 143 -14.60 -20.07 0.81
C PHE A 143 -14.87 -21.14 1.88
N ILE A 144 -13.85 -21.90 2.28
CA ILE A 144 -13.95 -22.91 3.34
C ILE A 144 -14.36 -22.31 4.69
N TRP A 145 -14.16 -21.00 4.89
CA TRP A 145 -14.60 -20.26 6.08
C TRP A 145 -15.80 -19.36 5.79
N GLY A 146 -16.46 -19.52 4.64
CA GLY A 146 -17.63 -18.74 4.24
C GLY A 146 -17.33 -17.32 3.77
N TYR A 147 -16.06 -16.98 3.52
CA TYR A 147 -15.69 -15.68 2.98
C TYR A 147 -15.87 -15.63 1.46
N ASP A 148 -16.44 -14.53 0.99
CA ASP A 148 -16.69 -14.25 -0.42
C ASP A 148 -16.62 -12.72 -0.66
N ARG A 149 -15.44 -12.14 -0.41
CA ARG A 149 -15.22 -10.69 -0.33
C ARG A 149 -14.56 -10.10 -1.57
N SER A 150 -13.86 -10.92 -2.36
CA SER A 150 -13.24 -10.49 -3.62
C SER A 150 -14.32 -10.40 -4.68
N LYS A 151 -14.92 -9.22 -4.83
CA LYS A 151 -16.02 -8.97 -5.77
C LYS A 151 -15.61 -7.93 -6.80
N PRO A 152 -15.93 -8.14 -8.09
CA PRO A 152 -15.54 -7.24 -9.17
C PRO A 152 -16.41 -5.97 -9.26
N ASP A 153 -17.53 -5.93 -8.53
CA ASP A 153 -18.53 -4.87 -8.58
C ASP A 153 -18.60 -4.02 -7.29
N ILE A 154 -17.58 -4.13 -6.43
CA ILE A 154 -17.45 -3.33 -5.20
C ILE A 154 -16.02 -2.78 -5.05
N TRP A 155 -15.90 -1.66 -4.34
CA TRP A 155 -14.60 -1.11 -3.93
C TRP A 155 -14.05 -1.83 -2.69
N GLN A 156 -12.80 -2.25 -2.73
CA GLN A 156 -12.10 -2.90 -1.61
C GLN A 156 -11.61 -1.92 -0.54
N HIS A 157 -11.41 -0.64 -0.91
CA HIS A 157 -11.05 0.45 0.01
C HIS A 157 -11.87 0.44 1.31
N SER A 158 -13.20 0.26 1.18
CA SER A 158 -14.18 -0.09 2.24
C SER A 158 -13.95 0.52 3.64
N PHE A 159 -13.41 1.74 3.71
CA PHE A 159 -13.11 2.46 4.96
C PHE A 159 -12.25 1.63 5.94
N LYS A 160 -11.26 0.88 5.43
CA LYS A 160 -10.32 0.13 6.27
C LYS A 160 -9.29 1.05 6.92
N SER A 161 -8.59 1.82 6.08
CA SER A 161 -7.51 2.70 6.49
C SER A 161 -7.86 4.15 6.26
N LYS A 162 -7.73 4.94 7.32
CA LYS A 162 -7.97 6.39 7.27
C LYS A 162 -7.03 7.09 6.27
N TYR A 163 -5.79 6.62 6.17
CA TYR A 163 -4.78 7.12 5.23
C TYR A 163 -5.30 7.11 3.79
N PHE A 164 -5.81 5.95 3.36
CA PHE A 164 -6.29 5.75 2.01
C PHE A 164 -7.66 6.38 1.82
N ASN A 165 -8.45 6.46 2.89
CA ASN A 165 -9.77 7.05 2.87
C ASN A 165 -9.72 8.54 2.56
N ASP A 166 -8.90 9.27 3.32
CA ASP A 166 -8.80 10.71 3.12
C ASP A 166 -8.16 11.04 1.76
N LEU A 167 -7.24 10.20 1.25
CA LEU A 167 -6.74 10.31 -0.13
C LEU A 167 -7.83 10.11 -1.17
N PHE A 168 -8.63 9.06 -1.01
CA PHE A 168 -9.73 8.75 -1.92
C PHE A 168 -10.80 9.85 -1.95
N TYR A 169 -10.84 10.73 -0.95
CA TYR A 169 -11.72 11.91 -0.94
C TYR A 169 -11.02 13.21 -1.35
N SER A 170 -9.71 13.22 -1.58
CA SER A 170 -9.00 14.37 -2.13
C SER A 170 -9.34 14.53 -3.62
N GLU A 171 -9.92 15.68 -3.98
CA GLU A 171 -10.28 16.00 -5.38
C GLU A 171 -9.07 15.93 -6.31
N THR A 172 -7.93 16.47 -5.89
CA THR A 172 -6.69 16.45 -6.67
C THR A 172 -6.15 15.04 -6.84
N PHE A 173 -6.19 14.22 -5.78
CA PHE A 173 -5.72 12.84 -5.88
C PHE A 173 -6.63 12.01 -6.80
N ASN A 174 -7.95 12.17 -6.67
CA ASN A 174 -8.93 11.52 -7.55
C ASN A 174 -8.75 11.91 -9.01
N TYR A 175 -8.46 13.18 -9.29
CA TYR A 175 -8.13 13.61 -10.65
C TYR A 175 -6.94 12.80 -11.20
N TYR A 176 -5.86 12.64 -10.45
CA TYR A 176 -4.72 11.83 -10.89
C TYR A 176 -5.06 10.34 -11.03
N LEU A 177 -5.84 9.79 -10.09
CA LEU A 177 -6.28 8.40 -10.10
C LEU A 177 -7.09 8.06 -11.37
N VAL A 178 -8.05 8.91 -11.73
CA VAL A 178 -8.90 8.75 -12.92
C VAL A 178 -8.05 8.84 -14.19
N ASN A 179 -7.17 9.84 -14.33
CA ASN A 179 -6.31 9.94 -15.51
C ASN A 179 -5.41 8.72 -15.68
N ARG A 180 -4.86 8.19 -14.58
CA ARG A 180 -4.02 6.99 -14.63
C ARG A 180 -4.83 5.74 -14.98
N TRP A 181 -6.06 5.62 -14.49
CA TRP A 181 -6.97 4.54 -14.90
C TRP A 181 -7.29 4.60 -16.39
N GLU A 182 -7.64 5.77 -16.92
CA GLU A 182 -7.90 5.99 -18.35
C GLU A 182 -6.66 5.66 -19.20
N GLU A 183 -5.46 6.02 -18.75
CA GLU A 183 -4.21 5.63 -19.40
C GLU A 183 -4.06 4.10 -19.43
N LEU A 184 -4.14 3.43 -18.28
CA LEU A 184 -3.87 2.00 -18.16
C LEU A 184 -4.90 1.11 -18.87
N THR A 185 -6.09 1.64 -19.14
CA THR A 185 -7.19 0.92 -19.80
C THR A 185 -7.30 1.20 -21.30
N GLN A 186 -6.42 2.02 -21.89
CA GLN A 186 -6.36 2.20 -23.34
C GLN A 186 -5.91 0.93 -24.07
N THR A 187 -6.30 0.77 -25.34
CA THR A 187 -5.87 -0.36 -26.17
C THR A 187 -4.35 -0.49 -26.19
N GLY A 188 -3.87 -1.69 -25.87
CA GLY A 188 -2.44 -2.00 -25.75
C GLY A 188 -1.82 -1.72 -24.38
N MET A 189 -2.59 -1.19 -23.42
CA MET A 189 -2.12 -0.93 -22.06
C MET A 189 -2.46 -2.07 -21.09
N PRO A 190 -1.75 -2.19 -19.95
CA PRO A 190 -1.78 -3.40 -19.12
C PRO A 190 -3.14 -3.77 -18.51
N PHE A 191 -4.08 -2.83 -18.35
CA PHE A 191 -5.42 -3.11 -17.82
C PHE A 191 -6.48 -3.25 -18.91
N HIS A 192 -6.09 -3.09 -20.17
CA HIS A 192 -7.00 -3.37 -21.27
C HIS A 192 -7.37 -4.86 -21.26
N HIS A 193 -8.67 -5.14 -21.35
CA HIS A 193 -9.20 -6.50 -21.33
C HIS A 193 -8.50 -7.46 -22.30
N ASP A 194 -8.21 -7.04 -23.54
CA ASP A 194 -7.44 -7.88 -24.48
C ASP A 194 -6.05 -8.24 -23.96
N TYR A 195 -5.33 -7.31 -23.32
CA TYR A 195 -4.01 -7.60 -22.75
C TYR A 195 -4.13 -8.63 -21.62
N VAL A 196 -5.10 -8.42 -20.73
CA VAL A 196 -5.30 -9.27 -19.55
C VAL A 196 -5.77 -10.67 -19.94
N TYR A 197 -6.71 -10.80 -20.87
CA TYR A 197 -7.17 -12.10 -21.35
C TYR A 197 -6.07 -12.88 -22.07
N ASN A 198 -5.30 -12.22 -22.94
CA ASN A 198 -4.15 -12.85 -23.59
C ASN A 198 -3.08 -13.32 -22.56
N LEU A 199 -2.86 -12.54 -21.50
CA LEU A 199 -1.96 -12.92 -20.43
C LEU A 199 -2.48 -14.15 -19.65
N ILE A 200 -3.78 -14.17 -19.33
CA ILE A 200 -4.43 -15.31 -18.66
C ILE A 200 -4.30 -16.57 -19.51
N ASP A 201 -4.67 -16.50 -20.79
CA ASP A 201 -4.61 -17.64 -21.72
C ASP A 201 -3.17 -18.15 -21.86
N SER A 202 -2.21 -17.24 -22.05
CA SER A 202 -0.80 -17.60 -22.15
C SER A 202 -0.24 -18.26 -20.89
N ILE A 203 -0.64 -17.81 -19.70
CA ILE A 203 -0.22 -18.43 -18.44
C ILE A 203 -0.89 -19.79 -18.27
N ALA A 204 -2.18 -19.91 -18.58
CA ALA A 204 -2.93 -21.17 -18.50
C ALA A 204 -2.31 -22.24 -19.39
N ASP A 205 -1.96 -21.90 -20.63
CA ASP A 205 -1.26 -22.79 -21.56
C ASP A 205 0.09 -23.24 -20.99
N TRP A 206 0.87 -22.29 -20.44
CA TRP A 206 2.21 -22.57 -19.91
C TRP A 206 2.21 -23.51 -18.70
N ILE A 207 1.19 -23.43 -17.83
CA ILE A 207 1.10 -24.28 -16.62
C ILE A 207 0.28 -25.55 -16.82
N SER A 208 -0.31 -25.76 -18.00
CA SER A 208 -1.24 -26.86 -18.27
C SER A 208 -0.64 -28.25 -17.98
N GLU A 209 0.62 -28.47 -18.35
CA GLU A 209 1.33 -29.75 -18.12
C GLU A 209 1.55 -30.08 -16.63
N ALA A 210 1.54 -29.08 -15.74
CA ALA A 210 1.74 -29.28 -14.31
C ALA A 210 0.46 -29.69 -13.55
N VAL A 211 -0.69 -29.72 -14.25
CA VAL A 211 -1.99 -30.09 -13.68
C VAL A 211 -2.30 -31.58 -13.84
N GLU A 212 -1.55 -32.29 -14.71
CA GLU A 212 -1.62 -33.75 -14.91
C GLU A 212 -0.82 -34.55 -13.87
#